data_AF-A0AB33BX55-F1
#
_entry.id   AF-A0AB33BX55-F1
#
_cell.length_a   1.000
_cell.length_b   1.000
_cell.length_c   1.000
_cell.angle_alpha   90.00
_cell.angle_beta   90.00
_cell.angle_gamma   90.00
#
_symmetry.space_group_name_H-M   'P 1'
#
loop_
_entity.id
_entity.type
_entity.pdbx_description
1 polymer ?
#
loop_
_entity_poly.entity_id
_entity_poly.type
_entity_poly.pdbx_seq_one_letter_code
_entity_poly.pdbx_strand_id
1 'polypeptide(L)'
;MNIFTAPLSERYRKYVSFNTYVPNVAISNVLLWSAIIISYCIVNAPKDKLSGALTKLLSIFKEYLNVTSLQNTILYQVLIPLKGLLFSVSFLIIISPLIIDLFNSKSVWKKIKIRYLACVALIIFIILSLLVFPYSYPEGLNSNVSGLSGMGVEYGRMTRDPFSENTGWYYRRILKPFIAYFLQFRGFFLYYVFSLVNTYLLIWITLIFFEARKYFRYLDNPQKQWTASSLSPTQKFLFYLSLATSSYIMVDFIWVGYVDQISFILILLMAIIPMSSQGRMSVIALCLLNHESSLFALVPLIIFCFPKKEIFQALLAIAFYLLIWFATRGSMANALATHSEVSVFKIFLENWQLGMIGIFFSYKLLWLVFALLSYFLLMKKESMLFLSLLSMILFPIALVGFAFDTTRNVGFGFLGILISLDIWLQENQDFPKWLYLTISALLYINLLIPTYSIIVVYPPSLQDYPYRGLYQIIHSIFL
;
A
#
# COMPACT_ATOMS: atom_id res chain seq x y z
N MET A 1 -28.24 11.39 -14.90
CA MET A 1 -27.74 10.28 -15.75
C MET A 1 -27.20 9.22 -14.81
N ASN A 2 -27.84 8.05 -14.70
CA ASN A 2 -27.43 7.00 -13.77
C ASN A 2 -26.05 6.45 -14.18
N ILE A 3 -25.00 6.85 -13.47
CA ILE A 3 -23.61 6.42 -13.67
C ILE A 3 -23.49 4.88 -13.69
N PHE A 4 -24.43 4.19 -13.06
CA PHE A 4 -24.47 2.73 -12.96
C PHE A 4 -25.16 2.01 -14.12
N THR A 5 -25.80 2.69 -15.08
CA THR A 5 -26.55 2.04 -16.18
C THR A 5 -26.03 2.34 -17.58
N ALA A 6 -25.12 3.30 -17.76
CA ALA A 6 -24.52 3.56 -19.07
C ALA A 6 -23.58 2.41 -19.50
N PRO A 7 -23.55 2.02 -20.79
CA PRO A 7 -22.57 1.08 -21.29
C PRO A 7 -21.17 1.67 -21.09
N LEU A 8 -20.35 0.99 -20.28
CA LEU A 8 -18.96 1.37 -20.05
C LEU A 8 -18.19 1.33 -21.37
N SER A 9 -17.41 2.37 -21.66
CA SER A 9 -16.56 2.43 -22.85
C SER A 9 -15.57 1.27 -22.89
N GLU A 10 -15.15 0.89 -24.10
CA GLU A 10 -14.17 -0.18 -24.30
C GLU A 10 -12.86 0.13 -23.56
N ARG A 11 -12.42 1.40 -23.61
CA ARG A 11 -11.23 1.89 -22.87
C ARG A 11 -11.39 1.72 -21.36
N TYR A 12 -12.55 2.02 -20.79
CA TYR A 12 -12.79 1.79 -19.36
C TYR A 12 -12.64 0.33 -18.98
N ARG A 13 -13.31 -0.58 -19.71
CA ARG A 13 -13.26 -2.02 -19.41
C ARG A 13 -11.84 -2.55 -19.49
N LYS A 14 -11.10 -2.10 -20.51
CA LYS A 14 -9.73 -2.50 -20.78
C LYS A 14 -8.72 -2.00 -19.74
N TYR A 15 -8.85 -0.76 -19.27
CA TYR A 15 -7.82 -0.16 -18.39
C TYR A 15 -8.17 -0.15 -16.90
N VAL A 16 -9.44 -0.23 -16.53
CA VAL A 16 -9.86 -0.04 -15.13
C VAL A 16 -10.50 -1.29 -14.55
N SER A 17 -11.30 -2.02 -15.32
CA SER A 17 -11.98 -3.20 -14.79
C SER A 17 -10.97 -4.31 -14.49
N PHE A 18 -11.08 -4.91 -13.30
CA PHE A 18 -10.22 -6.02 -12.93
C PHE A 18 -10.65 -7.30 -13.62
N ASN A 19 -9.65 -8.06 -14.08
CA ASN A 19 -9.88 -9.35 -14.68
C ASN A 19 -10.48 -10.29 -13.63
N THR A 20 -11.52 -11.00 -14.04
CA THR A 20 -12.22 -11.94 -13.19
C THR A 20 -12.32 -13.28 -13.88
N TYR A 21 -12.38 -14.32 -13.08
CA TYR A 21 -12.77 -15.63 -13.53
C TYR A 21 -13.63 -16.26 -12.44
N VAL A 22 -14.41 -17.27 -12.80
CA VAL A 22 -15.27 -17.99 -11.87
C VAL A 22 -14.61 -19.34 -11.57
N PRO A 23 -13.75 -19.45 -10.55
CA PRO A 23 -13.31 -20.75 -10.08
C PRO A 23 -14.37 -21.43 -9.22
N ASN A 24 -14.16 -22.71 -8.97
CA ASN A 24 -14.77 -23.39 -7.84
C ASN A 24 -14.45 -22.64 -6.55
N VAL A 25 -15.46 -22.48 -5.70
CA VAL A 25 -15.34 -21.87 -4.37
C VAL A 25 -14.19 -22.55 -3.61
N ALA A 26 -13.14 -21.79 -3.29
CA ALA A 26 -11.94 -22.34 -2.66
C ALA A 26 -12.22 -22.77 -1.22
N ILE A 27 -13.00 -21.96 -0.50
CA ILE A 27 -13.40 -22.19 0.89
C ILE A 27 -14.86 -21.76 1.07
N SER A 28 -15.60 -22.33 2.02
CA SER A 28 -16.94 -21.82 2.38
C SER A 28 -16.92 -20.31 2.67
N ASN A 29 -17.83 -19.54 2.06
CA ASN A 29 -17.94 -18.09 2.31
C ASN A 29 -18.12 -17.77 3.80
N VAL A 30 -18.85 -18.61 4.55
CA VAL A 30 -19.02 -18.44 6.00
C VAL A 30 -17.67 -18.51 6.69
N LEU A 31 -16.84 -19.51 6.35
CA LEU A 31 -15.53 -19.69 6.97
C LEU A 31 -14.59 -18.52 6.65
N LEU A 32 -14.59 -18.03 5.40
CA LEU A 32 -13.80 -16.85 5.01
C LEU A 32 -14.23 -15.60 5.79
N TRP A 33 -15.53 -15.32 5.87
CA TRP A 33 -16.03 -14.17 6.63
C TRP A 33 -15.75 -14.28 8.13
N SER A 34 -15.89 -15.48 8.72
CA SER A 34 -15.52 -15.73 10.11
C SER A 34 -14.04 -15.44 10.34
N ALA A 35 -13.14 -15.91 9.46
CA ALA A 35 -11.71 -15.64 9.57
C ALA A 35 -11.38 -14.13 9.46
N ILE A 36 -12.04 -13.42 8.54
CA ILE A 36 -11.88 -11.96 8.38
C ILE A 36 -12.28 -11.24 9.68
N ILE A 37 -13.47 -11.54 10.21
CA ILE A 37 -14.00 -10.89 11.41
C ILE A 37 -13.12 -11.21 12.64
N ILE A 38 -12.73 -12.48 12.81
CA ILE A 38 -11.81 -12.89 13.89
C ILE A 38 -10.50 -12.10 13.80
N SER A 39 -9.91 -12.01 12.61
CA SER A 39 -8.66 -11.26 12.40
C SER A 39 -8.83 -9.78 12.74
N TYR A 40 -9.93 -9.14 12.33
CA TYR A 40 -10.23 -7.75 12.66
C TYR A 40 -10.41 -7.51 14.15
N CYS A 41 -11.08 -8.41 14.85
CA CYS A 41 -11.22 -8.36 16.31
C CYS A 41 -9.85 -8.47 16.99
N ILE A 42 -9.01 -9.41 16.55
CA ILE A 42 -7.68 -9.66 17.11
C ILE A 42 -6.78 -8.44 16.98
N VAL A 43 -6.69 -7.82 15.80
CA VAL A 43 -5.82 -6.65 15.57
C VAL A 43 -6.29 -5.39 16.31
N ASN A 44 -7.57 -5.33 16.68
CA ASN A 44 -8.12 -4.21 17.46
C ASN A 44 -8.15 -4.46 18.99
N ALA A 45 -7.71 -5.64 19.44
CA ALA A 45 -7.68 -6.03 20.85
C ALA A 45 -6.23 -6.20 21.39
N PRO A 46 -5.40 -5.15 21.44
CA PRO A 46 -4.03 -5.24 21.97
C PRO A 46 -4.02 -5.73 23.42
N LYS A 47 -2.85 -6.22 23.85
CA LYS A 47 -2.62 -6.81 25.18
C LYS A 47 -3.16 -5.96 26.33
N ASP A 48 -2.94 -4.65 26.30
CA ASP A 48 -3.39 -3.75 27.37
C ASP A 48 -4.92 -3.70 27.50
N LYS A 49 -5.66 -3.81 26.39
CA LYS A 49 -7.12 -3.87 26.43
C LYS A 49 -7.61 -5.21 26.98
N LEU A 50 -6.95 -6.31 26.59
CA LEU A 50 -7.26 -7.63 27.16
C LEU A 50 -6.97 -7.66 28.66
N SER A 51 -5.82 -7.12 29.06
CA SER A 51 -5.44 -6.96 30.46
C SER A 51 -6.47 -6.12 31.22
N GLY A 52 -6.86 -4.95 30.70
CA GLY A 52 -7.87 -4.10 31.32
C GLY A 52 -9.25 -4.74 31.43
N ALA A 53 -9.69 -5.48 30.41
CA ALA A 53 -10.93 -6.25 30.46
C ALA A 53 -10.88 -7.37 31.51
N LEU A 54 -9.75 -8.09 31.57
CA LEU A 54 -9.51 -9.14 32.55
C LEU A 54 -9.45 -8.57 33.98
N THR A 55 -8.80 -7.41 34.18
CA THR A 55 -8.82 -6.70 35.47
C THR A 55 -10.24 -6.39 35.91
N LYS A 56 -11.10 -5.89 35.01
CA LYS A 56 -12.51 -5.60 35.33
C LYS A 56 -13.27 -6.87 35.69
N LEU A 57 -13.10 -7.95 34.94
CA LEU A 57 -13.77 -9.23 35.23
C LEU A 57 -13.31 -9.83 36.56
N LEU A 58 -11.99 -9.90 36.80
CA LEU A 58 -11.44 -10.46 38.03
C LEU A 58 -11.65 -9.55 39.24
N SER A 59 -11.91 -8.25 39.04
CA SER A 59 -12.23 -7.33 40.14
C SER A 59 -13.47 -7.72 40.92
N ILE A 60 -14.37 -8.48 40.30
CA ILE A 60 -15.56 -9.07 40.93
C ILE A 60 -15.17 -10.12 41.99
N PHE A 61 -14.01 -10.76 41.86
CA PHE A 61 -13.54 -11.84 42.72
C PHE A 61 -12.39 -11.43 43.65
N LYS A 62 -12.15 -10.13 43.82
CA LYS A 62 -10.99 -9.57 44.56
C LYS A 62 -10.84 -10.09 45.99
N GLU A 63 -11.93 -10.47 46.66
CA GLU A 63 -11.91 -10.97 48.03
C GLU A 63 -11.43 -12.43 48.15
N TYR A 64 -11.38 -13.19 47.04
CA TYR A 64 -11.21 -14.65 47.09
C TYR A 64 -9.93 -15.16 46.41
N LEU A 65 -9.22 -14.32 45.65
CA LEU A 65 -8.11 -14.76 44.80
C LEU A 65 -6.95 -13.75 44.79
N ASN A 66 -5.73 -14.26 44.62
CA ASN A 66 -4.58 -13.43 44.26
C ASN A 66 -4.72 -12.96 42.79
N VAL A 67 -5.51 -11.90 42.60
CA VAL A 67 -6.00 -11.41 41.30
C VAL A 67 -4.85 -11.11 40.33
N THR A 68 -3.74 -10.56 40.81
CA THR A 68 -2.61 -10.18 39.95
C THR A 68 -1.87 -11.40 39.37
N SER A 69 -1.62 -12.42 40.19
CA SER A 69 -0.98 -13.65 39.72
C SER A 69 -1.89 -14.39 38.74
N LEU A 70 -3.17 -14.52 39.07
CA LEU A 70 -4.15 -15.18 38.21
C LEU A 70 -4.35 -14.44 36.88
N GLN A 71 -4.39 -13.11 36.91
CA GLN A 71 -4.46 -12.26 35.74
C GLN A 71 -3.29 -12.50 34.79
N ASN A 72 -2.06 -12.52 35.31
CA ASN A 72 -0.87 -12.76 34.49
C ASN A 72 -0.88 -14.17 33.89
N THR A 73 -1.25 -15.19 34.68
CA THR A 73 -1.39 -16.56 34.19
C THR A 73 -2.40 -16.65 33.05
N ILE A 74 -3.61 -16.14 33.23
CA ILE A 74 -4.66 -16.16 32.19
C ILE A 74 -4.21 -15.38 30.95
N LEU A 75 -3.63 -14.18 31.13
CA LEU A 75 -3.24 -13.33 30.02
C LEU A 75 -2.13 -13.98 29.16
N TYR A 76 -1.04 -14.41 29.78
CA TYR A 76 0.14 -14.88 29.06
C TYR A 76 0.10 -16.36 28.69
N GLN A 77 -0.55 -17.21 29.50
CA GLN A 77 -0.58 -18.65 29.23
C GLN A 77 -1.83 -19.10 28.45
N VAL A 78 -2.90 -18.30 28.43
CA VAL A 78 -4.16 -18.67 27.77
C VAL A 78 -4.53 -17.68 26.66
N LEU A 79 -4.76 -16.41 26.99
CA LEU A 79 -5.34 -15.45 26.05
C LEU A 79 -4.39 -15.10 24.90
N ILE A 80 -3.12 -14.81 25.18
CA ILE A 80 -2.13 -14.48 24.15
C ILE A 80 -1.88 -15.68 23.20
N PRO A 81 -1.62 -16.90 23.69
CA PRO A 81 -1.48 -18.08 22.83
C PRO A 81 -2.73 -18.38 22.00
N LEU A 82 -3.92 -18.32 22.60
CA LEU A 82 -5.19 -18.53 21.89
C LEU A 82 -5.37 -17.49 20.78
N LYS A 83 -5.06 -16.22 21.06
CA LYS A 83 -5.08 -15.13 20.07
C LYS A 83 -4.13 -15.41 18.92
N GLY A 84 -2.89 -15.83 19.21
CA GLY A 84 -1.90 -16.17 18.18
C GLY A 84 -2.35 -17.34 17.31
N LEU A 85 -2.94 -18.39 17.92
CA LEU A 85 -3.50 -19.53 17.20
C LEU A 85 -4.67 -19.12 16.29
N LEU A 86 -5.66 -18.40 16.83
CA LEU A 86 -6.83 -17.95 16.08
C LEU A 86 -6.44 -17.03 14.93
N PHE A 87 -5.48 -16.12 15.14
CA PHE A 87 -4.98 -15.26 14.06
C PHE A 87 -4.26 -16.08 12.98
N SER A 88 -3.43 -17.05 13.38
CA SER A 88 -2.68 -17.87 12.43
C SER A 88 -3.62 -18.71 11.56
N VAL A 89 -4.62 -19.36 12.16
CA VAL A 89 -5.65 -20.12 11.44
C VAL A 89 -6.45 -19.20 10.52
N SER A 90 -6.88 -18.04 11.03
CA SER A 90 -7.64 -17.06 10.23
C SER A 90 -6.81 -16.53 9.06
N PHE A 91 -5.52 -16.22 9.28
CA PHE A 91 -4.60 -15.80 8.24
C PHE A 91 -4.45 -16.85 7.14
N LEU A 92 -4.29 -18.13 7.51
CA LEU A 92 -4.19 -19.22 6.53
C LEU A 92 -5.48 -19.38 5.71
N ILE A 93 -6.65 -19.25 6.35
CA ILE A 93 -7.95 -19.25 5.66
C ILE A 93 -8.04 -18.07 4.70
N ILE A 94 -7.72 -16.85 5.15
CA ILE A 94 -7.78 -15.64 4.33
C ILE A 94 -6.78 -15.69 3.18
N ILE A 95 -5.55 -16.16 3.36
CA ILE A 95 -4.55 -16.13 2.28
C ILE A 95 -4.78 -17.25 1.24
N SER A 96 -5.50 -18.32 1.60
CA SER A 96 -5.67 -19.48 0.72
C SER A 96 -6.32 -19.18 -0.64
N PRO A 97 -7.41 -18.37 -0.77
CA PRO A 97 -8.01 -18.10 -2.07
C PRO A 97 -7.07 -17.26 -2.94
N LEU A 98 -6.31 -16.35 -2.33
CA LEU A 98 -5.27 -15.57 -3.01
C LEU A 98 -4.17 -16.49 -3.56
N ILE A 99 -3.70 -17.47 -2.78
CA ILE A 99 -2.70 -18.45 -3.23
C ILE A 99 -3.24 -19.28 -4.40
N ILE A 100 -4.49 -19.74 -4.33
CA ILE A 100 -5.13 -20.49 -5.40
C ILE A 100 -5.25 -19.64 -6.68
N ASP A 101 -5.66 -18.37 -6.56
CA ASP A 101 -5.75 -17.44 -7.70
C ASP A 101 -4.37 -17.19 -8.35
N LEU A 102 -3.32 -17.07 -7.54
CA LEU A 102 -1.94 -16.98 -8.01
C LEU A 102 -1.53 -18.22 -8.82
N PHE A 103 -1.85 -19.42 -8.31
CA PHE A 103 -1.53 -20.68 -8.99
C PHE A 103 -2.38 -20.94 -10.25
N ASN A 104 -3.63 -20.49 -10.28
CA ASN A 104 -4.50 -20.61 -11.46
C ASN A 104 -4.07 -19.64 -12.57
N SER A 105 -3.40 -18.55 -12.22
CA SER A 105 -2.88 -17.56 -13.17
C SER A 105 -1.56 -17.96 -13.86
N LYS A 106 -1.21 -19.25 -13.87
CA LYS A 106 -0.01 -19.82 -14.53
C LYS A 106 0.16 -19.37 -15.98
N SER A 107 -0.93 -19.20 -16.74
CA SER A 107 -0.87 -18.75 -18.14
C SER A 107 -0.30 -17.34 -18.26
N VAL A 108 -0.70 -16.44 -17.38
CA VAL A 108 -0.19 -15.06 -17.26
C VAL A 108 1.30 -15.10 -16.95
N TRP A 109 1.68 -15.90 -15.95
CA TRP A 109 3.07 -16.00 -15.50
C TRP A 109 4.01 -16.57 -16.56
N LYS A 110 3.57 -17.57 -17.34
CA LYS A 110 4.36 -18.19 -18.42
C LYS A 110 4.64 -17.23 -19.58
N LYS A 111 3.76 -16.25 -19.81
CA LYS A 111 3.85 -15.32 -20.95
C LYS A 111 4.69 -14.09 -20.62
N ILE A 112 4.80 -13.74 -19.35
CA ILE A 112 5.63 -12.65 -18.87
C ILE A 112 7.08 -13.13 -18.72
N LYS A 113 8.05 -12.30 -19.11
CA LYS A 113 9.50 -12.57 -18.92
C LYS A 113 9.91 -12.34 -17.46
N ILE A 114 9.30 -13.07 -16.53
CA ILE A 114 9.41 -12.86 -15.07
C ILE A 114 10.87 -12.80 -14.59
N ARG A 115 11.73 -13.72 -15.07
CA ARG A 115 13.16 -13.76 -14.70
C ARG A 115 13.93 -12.52 -15.15
N TYR A 116 13.68 -12.06 -16.38
CA TYR A 116 14.29 -10.84 -16.90
C TYR A 116 13.85 -9.63 -16.07
N LEU A 117 12.55 -9.52 -15.77
CA LEU A 117 12.03 -8.43 -14.93
C LEU A 117 12.60 -8.46 -13.51
N ALA A 118 12.89 -9.64 -12.95
CA ALA A 118 13.55 -9.76 -11.65
C ALA A 118 14.96 -9.15 -11.69
N CYS A 119 15.74 -9.46 -12.73
CA CYS A 119 17.06 -8.85 -12.92
C CYS A 119 16.98 -7.32 -13.10
N VAL A 120 16.02 -6.84 -13.91
CA VAL A 120 15.82 -5.39 -14.10
C VAL A 120 15.43 -4.72 -12.78
N ALA A 121 14.52 -5.33 -12.01
CA ALA A 121 14.12 -4.83 -10.70
C ALA A 121 15.30 -4.80 -9.72
N LEU A 122 16.22 -5.77 -9.79
CA LEU A 122 17.41 -5.81 -8.94
C LEU A 122 18.36 -4.66 -9.27
N ILE A 123 18.57 -4.38 -10.57
CA ILE A 123 19.38 -3.24 -11.00
C ILE A 123 18.75 -1.92 -10.51
N ILE A 124 17.43 -1.75 -10.68
CA ILE A 124 16.72 -0.56 -10.17
C ILE A 124 16.85 -0.47 -8.65
N PHE A 125 16.66 -1.58 -7.93
CA PHE A 125 16.81 -1.64 -6.48
C PHE A 125 18.20 -1.18 -6.04
N ILE A 126 19.27 -1.66 -6.69
CA ILE A 126 20.65 -1.26 -6.39
C ILE A 126 20.85 0.23 -6.67
N ILE A 127 20.38 0.75 -7.81
CA ILE A 127 20.49 2.17 -8.14
C ILE A 127 19.78 3.03 -7.09
N LEU A 128 18.53 2.71 -6.75
CA LEU A 128 17.78 3.45 -5.73
C LEU A 128 18.43 3.36 -4.35
N SER A 129 18.99 2.20 -4.02
CA SER A 129 19.76 2.01 -2.79
C SER A 129 20.95 2.96 -2.71
N LEU A 130 21.74 3.07 -3.79
CA LEU A 130 22.87 4.00 -3.85
C LEU A 130 22.44 5.47 -3.73
N LEU A 131 21.23 5.82 -4.16
CA LEU A 131 20.72 7.19 -4.04
C LEU A 131 20.54 7.64 -2.59
N VAL A 132 20.19 6.73 -1.68
CA VAL A 132 19.83 7.06 -0.29
C VAL A 132 20.63 6.32 0.78
N PHE A 133 21.62 5.51 0.40
CA PHE A 133 22.49 4.80 1.34
C PHE A 133 23.48 5.78 2.03
N PRO A 134 23.76 5.68 3.34
CA PRO A 134 23.25 4.67 4.27
C PRO A 134 21.79 4.89 4.63
N TYR A 135 20.98 3.83 4.64
CA TYR A 135 19.56 3.96 4.98
C TYR A 135 19.36 4.43 6.43
N SER A 136 18.22 5.02 6.72
CA SER A 136 17.86 5.44 8.08
C SER A 136 17.40 4.23 8.92
N TYR A 137 18.32 3.34 9.30
CA TYR A 137 18.09 2.17 10.18
C TYR A 137 19.44 1.48 10.51
N PRO A 138 19.79 1.00 11.74
CA PRO A 138 19.20 1.06 13.09
C PRO A 138 20.10 1.75 14.15
N GLU A 139 19.65 1.74 15.42
CA GLU A 139 20.25 2.26 16.68
C GLU A 139 21.74 2.67 16.66
N GLY A 140 22.03 3.97 16.85
CA GLY A 140 23.37 4.49 17.11
C GLY A 140 23.77 5.73 16.29
N LEU A 141 24.28 6.73 17.01
CA LEU A 141 24.96 8.00 16.64
C LEU A 141 24.26 8.98 15.68
N ASN A 142 23.33 8.57 14.82
CA ASN A 142 22.58 9.47 13.92
C ASN A 142 21.06 9.18 13.95
N SER A 143 20.50 9.02 15.14
CA SER A 143 19.05 8.92 15.37
C SER A 143 18.40 10.29 15.12
N ASN A 144 18.14 10.62 13.85
CA ASN A 144 17.41 11.83 13.55
C ASN A 144 15.96 11.74 14.05
N VAL A 145 15.53 12.87 14.59
CA VAL A 145 14.38 13.15 15.47
C VAL A 145 13.01 12.92 14.80
N SER A 146 12.98 12.54 13.52
CA SER A 146 11.74 12.19 12.83
C SER A 146 11.20 10.84 13.32
N GLY A 147 10.09 10.85 14.07
CA GLY A 147 9.46 9.67 14.67
C GLY A 147 9.07 8.52 13.71
N LEU A 148 9.28 8.66 12.40
CA LEU A 148 9.08 7.61 11.39
C LEU A 148 10.19 6.53 11.41
N SER A 149 11.45 6.89 11.71
CA SER A 149 12.53 5.90 11.86
C SER A 149 12.29 4.95 13.05
N GLY A 150 11.64 5.45 14.10
CA GLY A 150 11.20 4.67 15.25
C GLY A 150 10.10 3.64 14.92
N MET A 151 9.31 3.85 13.87
CA MET A 151 8.23 2.91 13.54
C MET A 151 8.76 1.56 13.05
N GLY A 152 9.80 1.57 12.20
CA GLY A 152 10.44 0.32 11.78
C GLY A 152 10.97 -0.47 12.98
N VAL A 153 11.55 0.23 13.97
CA VAL A 153 12.06 -0.36 15.21
C VAL A 153 10.94 -1.05 15.98
N GLU A 154 9.80 -0.37 16.17
CA GLU A 154 8.63 -0.95 16.85
C GLU A 154 8.07 -2.18 16.12
N TYR A 155 7.99 -2.15 14.78
CA TYR A 155 7.60 -3.34 14.02
C TYR A 155 8.63 -4.47 14.10
N GLY A 156 9.92 -4.13 14.16
CA GLY A 156 11.02 -5.08 14.38
C GLY A 156 11.00 -5.70 15.79
N ARG A 157 10.50 -5.01 16.81
CA ARG A 157 10.21 -5.59 18.14
C ARG A 157 9.05 -6.57 18.05
N MET A 158 7.97 -6.16 17.39
CA MET A 158 6.77 -6.97 17.19
C MET A 158 7.06 -8.32 16.51
N THR A 159 8.11 -8.43 15.67
CA THR A 159 8.46 -9.72 15.05
C THR A 159 9.08 -10.74 16.01
N ARG A 160 9.35 -10.40 17.28
CA ARG A 160 9.81 -11.37 18.28
C ARG A 160 8.65 -12.19 18.83
N ASP A 161 7.55 -11.51 19.16
CA ASP A 161 6.28 -12.10 19.53
C ASP A 161 5.13 -11.13 19.20
N PRO A 162 4.48 -11.30 18.03
CA PRO A 162 3.49 -10.34 17.53
C PRO A 162 2.27 -10.12 18.43
N PHE A 163 1.99 -11.03 19.38
CA PHE A 163 0.78 -10.99 20.19
C PHE A 163 1.03 -10.61 21.66
N SER A 164 2.28 -10.71 22.14
CA SER A 164 2.64 -10.36 23.53
C SER A 164 3.33 -9.01 23.68
N GLU A 165 3.92 -8.48 22.62
CA GLU A 165 4.59 -7.18 22.61
C GLU A 165 3.59 -6.03 22.74
N ASN A 166 3.89 -5.07 23.61
CA ASN A 166 3.03 -3.90 23.81
C ASN A 166 3.47 -2.74 22.92
N THR A 167 3.08 -2.79 21.65
CA THR A 167 3.42 -1.74 20.68
C THR A 167 2.30 -0.70 20.52
N GLY A 168 1.38 -0.62 21.47
CA GLY A 168 0.29 0.36 21.50
C GLY A 168 -0.52 0.41 20.20
N TRP A 169 -0.47 1.56 19.52
CA TRP A 169 -1.21 1.78 18.26
C TRP A 169 -0.69 0.93 17.09
N TYR A 170 0.62 0.69 17.02
CA TYR A 170 1.26 -0.09 15.95
C TYR A 170 0.73 -1.54 15.88
N TYR A 171 0.14 -2.03 16.97
CA TYR A 171 -0.44 -3.37 17.09
C TYR A 171 -1.47 -3.69 15.98
N ARG A 172 -2.17 -2.69 15.46
CA ARG A 172 -3.20 -2.89 14.42
C ARG A 172 -2.61 -3.26 13.06
N ARG A 173 -1.32 -2.99 12.87
CA ARG A 173 -0.58 -3.16 11.62
C ARG A 173 0.27 -4.42 11.67
N ILE A 174 -0.35 -5.51 12.11
CA ILE A 174 0.34 -6.73 12.50
C ILE A 174 0.75 -7.58 11.30
N LEU A 175 0.14 -7.40 10.11
CA LEU A 175 0.31 -8.36 9.02
C LEU A 175 1.77 -8.54 8.60
N LYS A 176 2.48 -7.46 8.24
CA LYS A 176 3.89 -7.55 7.84
C LYS A 176 4.79 -8.09 8.96
N PRO A 177 4.71 -7.61 10.22
CA PRO A 177 5.44 -8.20 11.34
C PRO A 177 5.13 -9.68 11.58
N PHE A 178 3.86 -10.09 11.45
CA PHE A 178 3.43 -11.48 11.62
C PHE A 178 4.00 -12.38 10.52
N ILE A 179 3.97 -11.94 9.25
CA ILE A 179 4.60 -12.67 8.14
C ILE A 179 6.10 -12.81 8.39
N ALA A 180 6.78 -11.75 8.83
CA ALA A 180 8.19 -11.81 9.18
C ALA A 180 8.45 -12.81 10.32
N TYR A 181 7.64 -12.78 11.40
CA TYR A 181 7.72 -13.74 12.50
C TYR A 181 7.54 -15.19 12.03
N PHE A 182 6.54 -15.43 11.17
CA PHE A 182 6.22 -16.75 10.62
C PHE A 182 7.37 -17.28 9.75
N LEU A 183 7.97 -16.42 8.94
CA LEU A 183 9.13 -16.71 8.10
C LEU A 183 10.49 -16.65 8.85
N GLN A 184 10.47 -16.51 10.17
CA GLN A 184 11.66 -16.47 11.04
C GLN A 184 12.57 -15.24 10.86
N PHE A 185 12.09 -14.15 10.24
CA PHE A 185 12.77 -12.85 10.20
C PHE A 185 12.52 -12.04 11.49
N ARG A 186 12.99 -12.58 12.63
CA ARG A 186 12.70 -12.06 13.96
C ARG A 186 13.74 -11.03 14.45
N GLY A 187 13.27 -9.99 15.14
CA GLY A 187 14.11 -8.90 15.64
C GLY A 187 14.47 -7.86 14.59
N PHE A 188 15.12 -6.78 15.04
CA PHE A 188 15.37 -5.57 14.24
C PHE A 188 16.11 -5.82 12.94
N PHE A 189 17.24 -6.53 12.99
CA PHE A 189 18.11 -6.72 11.83
C PHE A 189 17.45 -7.61 10.76
N LEU A 190 16.87 -8.74 11.14
CA LEU A 190 16.21 -9.62 10.18
C LEU A 190 14.95 -8.98 9.62
N TYR A 191 14.19 -8.23 10.42
CA TYR A 191 13.03 -7.47 9.93
C TYR A 191 13.42 -6.36 8.94
N TYR A 192 14.58 -5.73 9.16
CA TYR A 192 15.15 -4.77 8.22
C TYR A 192 15.47 -5.43 6.87
N VAL A 193 16.14 -6.58 6.86
CA VAL A 193 16.40 -7.36 5.64
C VAL A 193 15.10 -7.77 4.97
N PHE A 194 14.12 -8.26 5.74
CA PHE A 194 12.79 -8.62 5.22
C PHE A 194 12.09 -7.41 4.57
N SER A 195 12.25 -6.22 5.12
CA SER A 195 11.68 -4.99 4.55
C SER A 195 12.33 -4.61 3.24
N LEU A 196 13.66 -4.74 3.10
CA LEU A 196 14.35 -4.53 1.83
C LEU A 196 13.93 -5.56 0.76
N VAL A 197 13.76 -6.83 1.15
CA VAL A 197 13.23 -7.87 0.25
C VAL A 197 11.84 -7.51 -0.26
N ASN A 198 10.98 -6.97 0.60
CA ASN A 198 9.65 -6.51 0.20
C ASN A 198 9.70 -5.27 -0.71
N THR A 199 10.62 -4.33 -0.48
CA THR A 199 10.86 -3.20 -1.41
C THR A 199 11.30 -3.69 -2.79
N TYR A 200 12.21 -4.66 -2.85
CA TYR A 200 12.59 -5.31 -4.10
C TYR A 200 11.40 -6.00 -4.79
N LEU A 201 10.60 -6.75 -4.03
CA LEU A 201 9.39 -7.41 -4.53
C LEU A 201 8.37 -6.40 -5.07
N LEU A 202 8.21 -5.25 -4.41
CA LEU A 202 7.35 -4.16 -4.86
C LEU A 202 7.84 -3.58 -6.20
N ILE A 203 9.13 -3.32 -6.36
CA ILE A 203 9.69 -2.88 -7.65
C ILE A 203 9.39 -3.95 -8.71
N TRP A 204 9.71 -5.21 -8.43
CA TRP A 204 9.53 -6.30 -9.38
C TRP A 204 8.07 -6.46 -9.82
N ILE A 205 7.13 -6.41 -8.89
CA ILE A 205 5.71 -6.57 -9.20
C ILE A 205 5.13 -5.36 -9.93
N THR A 206 5.64 -4.15 -9.68
CA THR A 206 5.36 -2.96 -10.50
C THR A 206 5.83 -3.15 -11.94
N LEU A 207 6.98 -3.78 -12.19
CA LEU A 207 7.43 -4.06 -13.57
C LEU A 207 6.54 -5.11 -14.24
N ILE A 208 6.15 -6.14 -13.49
CA ILE A 208 5.22 -7.19 -13.93
C ILE A 208 3.88 -6.58 -14.32
N PHE A 209 3.38 -5.57 -13.59
CA PHE A 209 2.13 -4.88 -13.91
C PHE A 209 2.05 -4.43 -15.38
N PHE A 210 3.06 -3.71 -15.86
CA PHE A 210 3.07 -3.23 -17.25
C PHE A 210 3.13 -4.36 -18.28
N GLU A 211 3.88 -5.44 -18.02
CA GLU A 211 3.94 -6.59 -18.94
C GLU A 211 2.66 -7.45 -18.92
N ALA A 212 2.03 -7.61 -17.76
CA ALA A 212 0.79 -8.36 -17.61
C ALA A 212 -0.36 -7.65 -18.34
N ARG A 213 -0.47 -6.33 -18.16
CA ARG A 213 -1.49 -5.48 -18.81
C ARG A 213 -1.41 -5.55 -20.33
N LYS A 214 -0.18 -5.52 -20.86
CA LYS A 214 0.09 -5.76 -22.28
C LYS A 214 -0.36 -7.15 -22.74
N TYR A 215 -0.17 -8.19 -21.94
CA TYR A 215 -0.58 -9.56 -22.28
C TYR A 215 -2.10 -9.72 -22.41
N PHE A 216 -2.90 -9.24 -21.43
CA PHE A 216 -4.35 -9.39 -21.51
C PHE A 216 -4.95 -8.71 -22.74
N ARG A 217 -4.40 -7.57 -23.14
CA ARG A 217 -4.83 -6.89 -24.36
C ARG A 217 -4.60 -7.71 -25.64
N TYR A 218 -3.53 -8.50 -25.69
CA TYR A 218 -3.28 -9.38 -26.85
C TYR A 218 -4.36 -10.45 -27.00
N LEU A 219 -4.93 -10.91 -25.89
CA LEU A 219 -6.06 -11.86 -25.91
C LEU A 219 -7.32 -11.20 -26.48
N ASP A 220 -7.58 -9.93 -26.13
CA ASP A 220 -8.78 -9.21 -26.55
C ASP A 220 -8.75 -8.76 -28.02
N ASN A 221 -7.56 -8.51 -28.60
CA ASN A 221 -7.44 -8.12 -30.00
C ASN A 221 -6.16 -8.68 -30.68
N PRO A 222 -6.19 -9.93 -31.17
CA PRO A 222 -5.04 -10.58 -31.79
C PRO A 222 -4.59 -9.93 -33.11
N GLN A 223 -5.52 -9.26 -33.81
CA GLN A 223 -5.28 -8.66 -35.14
C GLN A 223 -4.55 -7.31 -35.07
N LYS A 224 -4.65 -6.58 -33.96
CA LYS A 224 -3.69 -5.51 -33.64
C LYS A 224 -2.38 -6.16 -33.15
N GLN A 225 -1.71 -6.86 -34.06
CA GLN A 225 -0.30 -7.23 -33.88
C GLN A 225 0.49 -5.94 -33.64
N TRP A 226 0.85 -5.76 -32.37
CA TRP A 226 2.03 -5.08 -31.88
C TRP A 226 2.83 -4.33 -32.97
N THR A 227 2.55 -3.05 -33.18
CA THR A 227 3.68 -2.13 -33.20
C THR A 227 4.24 -2.22 -31.80
N ALA A 228 5.36 -2.94 -31.66
CA ALA A 228 6.11 -3.07 -30.42
C ALA A 228 6.11 -1.74 -29.66
N SER A 229 6.05 -1.79 -28.32
CA SER A 229 6.24 -0.61 -27.47
C SER A 229 7.23 0.34 -28.14
N SER A 230 6.79 1.54 -28.55
CA SER A 230 7.61 2.48 -29.32
C SER A 230 8.92 2.85 -28.62
N LEU A 231 9.00 2.50 -27.33
CA LEU A 231 10.15 2.71 -26.49
C LEU A 231 11.22 1.65 -26.73
N SER A 232 12.43 2.10 -27.01
CA SER A 232 13.62 1.25 -27.00
C SER A 232 13.84 0.64 -25.60
N PRO A 233 14.61 -0.46 -25.48
CA PRO A 233 14.91 -1.08 -24.17
C PRO A 233 15.46 -0.07 -23.15
N THR A 234 16.30 0.86 -23.58
CA THR A 234 16.85 1.93 -22.74
C THR A 234 15.77 2.88 -22.24
N GLN A 235 14.88 3.33 -23.13
CA GLN A 235 13.77 4.23 -22.75
C GLN A 235 12.81 3.56 -21.77
N LYS A 236 12.57 2.26 -21.96
CA LYS A 236 11.75 1.45 -21.06
C LYS A 236 12.41 1.28 -19.68
N PHE A 237 13.72 1.07 -19.63
CA PHE A 237 14.46 1.02 -18.38
C PHE A 237 14.39 2.35 -17.62
N LEU A 238 14.61 3.47 -18.33
CA LEU A 238 14.52 4.82 -17.74
C LEU A 238 13.11 5.15 -17.26
N PHE A 239 12.08 4.72 -17.99
CA PHE A 239 10.69 4.80 -17.55
C PHE A 239 10.48 4.08 -16.22
N TYR A 240 10.94 2.83 -16.10
CA TYR A 240 10.81 2.06 -14.86
C TYR A 240 11.59 2.67 -13.71
N LEU A 241 12.80 3.15 -13.97
CA LEU A 241 13.61 3.84 -12.96
C LEU A 241 12.90 5.11 -12.48
N SER A 242 12.36 5.91 -13.40
CA SER A 242 11.65 7.16 -13.10
C SER A 242 10.46 6.92 -12.18
N LEU A 243 9.64 5.92 -12.52
CA LEU A 243 8.54 5.48 -11.70
C LEU A 243 8.99 5.00 -10.32
N ALA A 244 10.07 4.22 -10.26
CA ALA A 244 10.57 3.66 -9.01
C ALA A 244 11.14 4.73 -8.05
N THR A 245 11.44 5.94 -8.54
CA THR A 245 11.75 7.08 -7.66
C THR A 245 10.51 7.70 -6.98
N SER A 246 9.28 7.27 -7.30
CA SER A 246 8.06 7.79 -6.65
C SER A 246 7.99 7.38 -5.19
N SER A 247 7.23 8.12 -4.37
CA SER A 247 7.21 7.93 -2.91
C SER A 247 6.80 6.53 -2.47
N TYR A 248 5.83 5.91 -3.14
CA TYR A 248 5.34 4.56 -2.77
C TYR A 248 6.42 3.46 -2.85
N ILE A 249 7.58 3.72 -3.47
CA ILE A 249 8.78 2.87 -3.45
C ILE A 249 9.92 3.57 -2.69
N MET A 250 10.17 4.84 -2.97
CA MET A 250 11.36 5.52 -2.47
C MET A 250 11.33 5.74 -0.96
N VAL A 251 10.15 6.01 -0.39
CA VAL A 251 9.97 6.16 1.07
C VAL A 251 10.34 4.86 1.78
N ASP A 252 10.19 3.70 1.16
CA ASP A 252 10.56 2.41 1.75
C ASP A 252 12.06 2.17 1.85
N PHE A 253 12.86 2.90 1.07
CA PHE A 253 14.31 2.95 1.26
C PHE A 253 14.71 4.01 2.30
N ILE A 254 14.01 5.16 2.32
CA ILE A 254 14.28 6.24 3.28
C ILE A 254 13.91 5.81 4.71
N TRP A 255 12.78 5.14 4.89
CA TRP A 255 12.23 4.66 6.17
C TRP A 255 12.02 3.15 6.15
N VAL A 256 13.12 2.42 6.18
CA VAL A 256 13.07 0.95 6.14
C VAL A 256 12.31 0.41 7.36
N GLY A 257 11.46 -0.58 7.14
CA GLY A 257 10.68 -1.22 8.22
C GLY A 257 9.20 -0.85 8.22
N TYR A 258 8.79 0.15 7.44
CA TYR A 258 7.37 0.50 7.33
C TYR A 258 6.53 -0.62 6.67
N VAL A 259 5.23 -0.68 6.96
CA VAL A 259 4.37 -1.82 6.57
C VAL A 259 3.76 -1.72 5.17
N ASP A 260 3.71 -0.54 4.55
CA ASP A 260 2.88 -0.24 3.37
C ASP A 260 3.13 -1.12 2.16
N GLN A 261 4.38 -1.53 1.95
CA GLN A 261 4.84 -2.36 0.82
C GLN A 261 3.91 -3.55 0.57
N ILE A 262 3.48 -4.23 1.65
CA ILE A 262 2.61 -5.39 1.55
C ILE A 262 1.25 -5.01 0.99
N SER A 263 0.65 -3.89 1.43
CA SER A 263 -0.61 -3.39 0.87
C SER A 263 -0.47 -3.04 -0.62
N PHE A 264 0.64 -2.40 -1.02
CA PHE A 264 0.90 -2.05 -2.42
C PHE A 264 1.06 -3.30 -3.30
N ILE A 265 1.83 -4.30 -2.82
CA ILE A 265 2.01 -5.60 -3.50
C ILE A 265 0.66 -6.31 -3.68
N LEU A 266 -0.17 -6.36 -2.63
CA LEU A 266 -1.48 -7.01 -2.67
C LEU A 266 -2.44 -6.31 -3.65
N ILE A 267 -2.46 -4.97 -3.66
CA ILE A 267 -3.26 -4.17 -4.60
C ILE A 267 -2.78 -4.41 -6.05
N LEU A 268 -1.46 -4.46 -6.28
CA LEU A 268 -0.89 -4.75 -7.59
C LEU A 268 -1.24 -6.16 -8.07
N LEU A 269 -1.16 -7.16 -7.19
CA LEU A 269 -1.57 -8.52 -7.53
C LEU A 269 -3.00 -8.56 -8.05
N MET A 270 -3.91 -7.87 -7.38
CA MET A 270 -5.31 -7.78 -7.77
C MET A 270 -5.52 -7.10 -9.14
N ALA A 271 -4.62 -6.18 -9.52
CA ALA A 271 -4.64 -5.54 -10.84
C ALA A 271 -3.93 -6.35 -11.94
N ILE A 272 -3.06 -7.30 -11.57
CA ILE A 272 -2.22 -8.10 -12.47
C ILE A 272 -2.88 -9.41 -12.86
N ILE A 273 -3.46 -10.13 -11.90
CA ILE A 273 -3.99 -11.47 -12.16
C ILE A 273 -5.52 -11.47 -12.14
N PRO A 274 -6.15 -12.35 -12.94
CA PRO A 274 -7.57 -12.64 -12.76
C PRO A 274 -7.75 -13.21 -11.36
N MET A 275 -8.68 -12.64 -10.59
CA MET A 275 -9.00 -13.12 -9.24
C MET A 275 -10.44 -13.59 -9.15
N SER A 276 -10.67 -14.51 -8.23
CA SER A 276 -11.99 -14.85 -7.74
C SER A 276 -12.54 -13.76 -6.82
N SER A 277 -13.84 -13.80 -6.52
CA SER A 277 -14.42 -12.89 -5.52
C SER A 277 -13.77 -13.10 -4.15
N GLN A 278 -13.50 -14.35 -3.77
CA GLN A 278 -12.83 -14.68 -2.50
C GLN A 278 -11.39 -14.16 -2.46
N GLY A 279 -10.63 -14.25 -3.55
CA GLY A 279 -9.28 -13.69 -3.64
C GLY A 279 -9.27 -12.17 -3.46
N ARG A 280 -10.21 -11.45 -4.08
CA ARG A 280 -10.37 -10.00 -3.88
C ARG A 280 -10.73 -9.64 -2.44
N MET A 281 -11.67 -10.37 -1.82
CA MET A 281 -12.02 -10.19 -0.41
C MET A 281 -10.83 -10.45 0.51
N SER A 282 -10.01 -11.45 0.17
CA SER A 282 -8.79 -11.79 0.90
C SER A 282 -7.77 -10.66 0.82
N VAL A 283 -7.56 -10.08 -0.37
CA VAL A 283 -6.70 -8.91 -0.56
C VAL A 283 -7.19 -7.71 0.25
N ILE A 284 -8.49 -7.41 0.23
CA ILE A 284 -9.08 -6.32 1.05
C ILE A 284 -8.77 -6.54 2.53
N ALA A 285 -9.05 -7.75 3.04
CA ALA A 285 -8.83 -8.07 4.44
C ALA A 285 -7.36 -7.96 4.84
N LEU A 286 -6.46 -8.54 4.05
CA LEU A 286 -5.02 -8.47 4.29
C LEU A 286 -4.50 -7.02 4.26
N CYS A 287 -4.93 -6.20 3.29
CA CYS A 287 -4.57 -4.78 3.25
C CYS A 287 -4.99 -4.03 4.52
N LEU A 288 -6.18 -4.31 5.06
CA LEU A 288 -6.68 -3.68 6.29
C LEU A 288 -5.98 -4.20 7.55
N LEU A 289 -5.59 -5.48 7.59
CA LEU A 289 -4.74 -6.05 8.65
C LEU A 289 -3.31 -5.53 8.62
N ASN A 290 -2.87 -5.03 7.47
CA ASN A 290 -1.54 -4.46 7.29
C ASN A 290 -1.50 -2.98 7.64
N HIS A 291 -2.44 -2.20 7.12
CA HIS A 291 -2.50 -0.76 7.35
C HIS A 291 -3.90 -0.21 7.10
N GLU A 292 -4.48 0.47 8.08
CA GLU A 292 -5.84 1.01 8.00
C GLU A 292 -6.01 2.05 6.89
N SER A 293 -5.02 2.92 6.65
CA SER A 293 -5.00 3.85 5.51
C SER A 293 -5.15 3.19 4.13
N SER A 294 -4.94 1.87 4.02
CA SER A 294 -5.22 1.13 2.78
C SER A 294 -6.69 1.28 2.35
N LEU A 295 -7.62 1.60 3.26
CA LEU A 295 -9.01 1.90 2.91
C LEU A 295 -9.13 3.01 1.87
N PHE A 296 -8.24 4.01 1.90
CA PHE A 296 -8.30 5.12 0.95
C PHE A 296 -7.86 4.71 -0.46
N ALA A 297 -7.01 3.69 -0.59
CA ALA A 297 -6.77 3.08 -1.89
C ALA A 297 -7.91 2.12 -2.28
N LEU A 298 -8.41 1.31 -1.33
CA LEU A 298 -9.37 0.25 -1.61
C LEU A 298 -10.76 0.76 -2.00
N VAL A 299 -11.29 1.80 -1.36
CA VAL A 299 -12.64 2.31 -1.64
C VAL A 299 -12.84 2.68 -3.13
N PRO A 300 -12.00 3.54 -3.75
CA PRO A 300 -12.15 3.84 -5.16
C PRO A 300 -11.93 2.60 -6.05
N LEU A 301 -11.02 1.69 -5.69
CA LEU A 301 -10.82 0.45 -6.44
C LEU A 301 -12.03 -0.47 -6.41
N ILE A 302 -12.69 -0.59 -5.26
CA ILE A 302 -13.92 -1.37 -5.13
C ILE A 302 -15.04 -0.74 -5.95
N ILE A 303 -15.19 0.59 -5.92
CA ILE A 303 -16.26 1.27 -6.64
C ILE A 303 -16.07 1.17 -8.16
N PHE A 304 -14.84 1.34 -8.66
CA PHE A 304 -14.58 1.48 -10.10
C PHE A 304 -14.03 0.20 -10.76
N CYS A 305 -13.22 -0.60 -10.07
CA CYS A 305 -12.53 -1.74 -10.70
C CYS A 305 -13.26 -3.08 -10.52
N PHE A 306 -14.11 -3.22 -9.49
CA PHE A 306 -14.72 -4.51 -9.15
C PHE A 306 -15.97 -4.80 -9.98
N PRO A 307 -16.35 -6.09 -10.14
CA PRO A 307 -17.66 -6.47 -10.64
C PRO A 307 -18.77 -5.91 -9.75
N LYS A 308 -19.83 -5.36 -10.37
CA LYS A 308 -20.96 -4.72 -9.66
C LYS A 308 -21.58 -5.60 -8.56
N LYS A 309 -21.63 -6.91 -8.78
CA LYS A 309 -22.21 -7.88 -7.84
C LYS A 309 -21.41 -8.01 -6.53
N GLU A 310 -20.14 -7.62 -6.53
CA GLU A 310 -19.23 -7.81 -5.39
C GLU A 310 -19.00 -6.53 -4.59
N ILE A 311 -19.30 -5.36 -5.17
CA ILE A 311 -19.06 -4.04 -4.56
C ILE A 311 -19.63 -3.97 -3.15
N PHE A 312 -20.89 -4.39 -2.97
CA PHE A 312 -21.54 -4.35 -1.67
C PHE A 312 -20.82 -5.20 -0.62
N GLN A 313 -20.45 -6.45 -0.97
CA GLN A 313 -19.74 -7.36 -0.06
C GLN A 313 -18.34 -6.84 0.29
N ALA A 314 -17.64 -6.27 -0.70
CA ALA A 314 -16.32 -5.67 -0.50
C ALA A 314 -16.37 -4.44 0.41
N LEU A 315 -17.34 -3.53 0.20
CA LEU A 315 -17.55 -2.38 1.08
C LEU A 315 -18.01 -2.81 2.48
N LEU A 316 -18.78 -3.89 2.60
CA LEU A 316 -19.19 -4.44 3.89
C LEU A 316 -17.98 -4.92 4.71
N ALA A 317 -16.95 -5.50 4.09
CA ALA A 317 -15.72 -5.85 4.81
C ALA A 317 -14.97 -4.63 5.34
N ILE A 318 -14.94 -3.52 4.59
CA ILE A 318 -14.40 -2.24 5.08
C ILE A 318 -15.24 -1.73 6.26
N ALA A 319 -16.58 -1.77 6.12
CA ALA A 319 -17.49 -1.31 7.15
C ALA A 319 -17.34 -2.11 8.46
N PHE A 320 -17.19 -3.44 8.39
CA PHE A 320 -16.93 -4.27 9.57
C PHE A 320 -15.60 -3.93 10.26
N TYR A 321 -14.54 -3.72 9.48
CA TYR A 321 -13.26 -3.28 10.03
C TYR A 321 -13.42 -1.96 10.79
N LEU A 322 -14.06 -0.97 10.16
CA LEU A 322 -14.32 0.34 10.77
C LEU A 322 -15.21 0.24 12.01
N LEU A 323 -16.26 -0.58 11.97
CA LEU A 323 -17.16 -0.79 13.11
C LEU A 323 -16.41 -1.35 14.32
N ILE A 324 -15.59 -2.39 14.12
CA ILE A 324 -14.76 -2.96 15.19
C ILE A 324 -13.74 -1.91 15.67
N TRP A 325 -13.10 -1.20 14.74
CA TRP A 325 -12.14 -0.14 15.04
C TRP A 325 -12.75 0.95 15.92
N PHE A 326 -13.94 1.45 15.58
CA PHE A 326 -14.70 2.45 16.35
C PHE A 326 -15.16 1.90 17.70
N ALA A 327 -15.71 0.68 17.74
CA ALA A 327 -16.17 0.04 18.97
C ALA A 327 -15.04 -0.06 20.01
N THR A 328 -13.81 -0.31 19.56
CA THR A 328 -12.65 -0.37 20.47
C THR A 328 -12.11 1.00 20.91
N ARG A 329 -12.55 2.12 20.31
CA ARG A 329 -12.10 3.49 20.60
C ARG A 329 -13.14 4.35 21.32
N GLY A 330 -14.39 3.91 21.38
CA GLY A 330 -15.51 4.64 21.99
C GLY A 330 -16.05 5.77 21.11
N SER A 331 -15.21 6.74 20.71
CA SER A 331 -15.61 7.86 19.84
C SER A 331 -14.60 8.15 18.72
N MET A 332 -15.07 8.74 17.62
CA MET A 332 -14.23 9.19 16.51
C MET A 332 -13.25 10.30 16.93
N ALA A 333 -13.67 11.17 17.87
CA ALA A 333 -12.82 12.20 18.46
C ALA A 333 -11.64 11.58 19.23
N ASN A 334 -11.86 10.53 20.02
CA ASN A 334 -10.78 9.83 20.72
C ASN A 334 -9.90 9.03 19.75
N ALA A 335 -10.46 8.48 18.68
CA ALA A 335 -9.69 7.80 17.64
C ALA A 335 -8.73 8.76 16.91
N LEU A 336 -9.19 9.98 16.62
CA LEU A 336 -8.39 11.04 15.99
C LEU A 336 -7.41 11.72 16.96
N ALA A 337 -7.81 11.95 18.22
CA ALA A 337 -6.98 12.57 19.25
C ALA A 337 -5.85 11.65 19.77
N THR A 338 -5.95 10.33 19.58
CA THR A 338 -4.90 9.39 20.02
C THR A 338 -3.66 9.35 19.12
N HIS A 339 -3.66 10.09 18.00
CA HIS A 339 -2.48 10.29 17.17
C HIS A 339 -1.58 11.43 17.65
N SER A 340 -2.18 12.36 18.38
CA SER A 340 -1.55 13.57 18.90
C SER A 340 -2.63 14.36 19.64
N GLU A 341 -2.27 15.01 20.74
CA GLU A 341 -3.10 16.05 21.39
C GLU A 341 -3.42 17.22 20.44
N VAL A 342 -2.84 17.22 19.24
CA VAL A 342 -2.93 18.25 18.21
C VAL A 342 -3.71 17.72 17.00
N SER A 343 -4.57 18.55 16.41
CA SER A 343 -5.31 18.22 15.19
C SER A 343 -4.40 18.24 13.95
N VAL A 344 -4.18 17.08 13.32
CA VAL A 344 -3.37 16.95 12.08
C VAL A 344 -3.92 17.83 10.96
N PHE A 345 -5.25 17.84 10.82
CA PHE A 345 -5.92 18.66 9.81
C PHE A 345 -5.65 20.16 10.03
N LYS A 346 -5.66 20.62 11.29
CA LYS A 346 -5.34 22.01 11.63
C LYS A 346 -3.90 22.35 11.27
N ILE A 347 -2.94 21.49 11.63
CA ILE A 347 -1.52 21.67 11.31
C ILE A 347 -1.30 21.71 9.80
N PHE A 348 -2.01 20.87 9.04
CA PHE A 348 -1.98 20.91 7.59
C PHE A 348 -2.48 22.23 7.02
N LEU A 349 -3.59 22.77 7.54
CA LEU A 349 -4.09 24.08 7.10
C LEU A 349 -3.12 25.22 7.43
N GLU A 350 -2.49 25.17 8.61
CA GLU A 350 -1.47 26.14 9.02
C GLU A 350 -0.21 26.06 8.15
N ASN A 351 0.16 24.86 7.68
CA ASN A 351 1.36 24.59 6.87
C ASN A 351 1.00 24.08 5.46
N TRP A 352 -0.08 24.60 4.86
CA TRP A 352 -0.62 24.05 3.62
C TRP A 352 0.38 24.06 2.46
N GLN A 353 1.28 25.03 2.43
CA GLN A 353 2.37 25.13 1.45
C GLN A 353 3.30 23.92 1.52
N LEU A 354 3.74 23.55 2.73
CA LEU A 354 4.56 22.37 2.98
C LEU A 354 3.79 21.09 2.64
N GLY A 355 2.49 21.06 2.95
CA GLY A 355 1.57 20.02 2.52
C GLY A 355 1.53 19.84 1.00
N MET A 356 1.36 20.93 0.24
CA MET A 356 1.36 20.89 -1.23
C MET A 356 2.70 20.44 -1.81
N ILE A 357 3.81 20.85 -1.19
CA ILE A 357 5.15 20.37 -1.53
C ILE A 357 5.26 18.85 -1.32
N GLY A 358 4.75 18.33 -0.20
CA GLY A 358 4.72 16.89 0.06
C GLY A 358 3.88 16.10 -0.96
N ILE A 359 2.72 16.64 -1.35
CA ILE A 359 1.87 16.07 -2.41
C ILE A 359 2.68 16.03 -3.71
N PHE A 360 3.33 17.13 -4.11
CA PHE A 360 4.17 17.16 -5.30
C PHE A 360 5.26 16.08 -5.25
N PHE A 361 6.07 15.99 -4.20
CA PHE A 361 7.17 15.01 -4.12
C PHE A 361 6.72 13.54 -4.08
N SER A 362 5.44 13.27 -3.90
CA SER A 362 4.90 11.91 -3.94
C SER A 362 5.06 11.25 -5.31
N TYR A 363 4.77 12.00 -6.37
CA TYR A 363 4.89 11.53 -7.75
C TYR A 363 5.66 12.49 -8.67
N LYS A 364 6.13 13.63 -8.14
CA LYS A 364 6.96 14.63 -8.82
C LYS A 364 6.33 15.04 -10.17
N LEU A 365 7.03 14.88 -11.29
CA LEU A 365 6.51 15.24 -12.60
C LEU A 365 5.49 14.25 -13.16
N LEU A 366 5.31 13.07 -12.54
CA LEU A 366 4.25 12.14 -12.97
C LEU A 366 2.85 12.69 -12.70
N TRP A 367 2.70 13.67 -11.79
CA TRP A 367 1.47 14.45 -11.66
C TRP A 367 1.03 15.10 -12.97
N LEU A 368 2.00 15.62 -13.73
CA LEU A 368 1.73 16.25 -15.03
C LEU A 368 1.30 15.22 -16.06
N VAL A 369 1.82 13.99 -15.99
CA VAL A 369 1.36 12.89 -16.87
C VAL A 369 -0.11 12.58 -16.63
N PHE A 370 -0.52 12.50 -15.36
CA PHE A 370 -1.92 12.35 -14.99
C PHE A 370 -2.79 13.54 -15.42
N ALA A 371 -2.33 14.78 -15.23
CA ALA A 371 -3.08 15.98 -15.63
C ALA A 371 -3.27 16.04 -17.15
N LEU A 372 -2.22 15.78 -17.92
CA LEU A 372 -2.24 15.76 -19.38
C LEU A 372 -3.15 14.66 -19.92
N LEU A 373 -3.08 13.45 -19.34
CA LEU A 373 -3.98 12.36 -19.70
C LEU A 373 -5.43 12.70 -19.34
N SER A 374 -5.68 13.28 -18.17
CA SER A 374 -7.02 13.70 -17.74
C SER A 374 -7.64 14.68 -18.72
N TYR A 375 -6.87 15.68 -19.15
CA TYR A 375 -7.30 16.63 -20.17
C TYR A 375 -7.66 15.90 -21.48
N PHE A 376 -6.82 14.98 -21.95
CA PHE A 376 -7.12 14.19 -23.15
C PHE A 376 -8.39 13.35 -23.02
N LEU A 377 -8.61 12.69 -21.89
CA LEU A 377 -9.80 11.88 -21.63
C LEU A 377 -11.07 12.73 -21.61
N LEU A 378 -11.02 13.94 -21.04
CA LEU A 378 -12.12 14.90 -21.08
C LEU A 378 -12.42 15.33 -22.53
N MET A 379 -11.39 15.64 -23.32
CA MET A 379 -11.55 15.98 -24.74
C MET A 379 -12.16 14.83 -25.56
N LYS A 380 -11.86 13.59 -25.20
CA LYS A 380 -12.45 12.37 -25.81
C LYS A 380 -13.80 11.98 -25.21
N LYS A 381 -14.33 12.74 -24.24
CA LYS A 381 -15.59 12.48 -23.52
C LYS A 381 -15.61 11.11 -22.80
N GLU A 382 -14.45 10.65 -22.35
CA GLU A 382 -14.27 9.39 -21.61
C GLU A 382 -14.49 9.60 -20.10
N SER A 383 -15.66 10.11 -19.73
CA SER A 383 -15.93 10.62 -18.37
C SER A 383 -15.77 9.58 -17.26
N MET A 384 -16.13 8.32 -17.51
CA MET A 384 -16.00 7.25 -16.52
C MET A 384 -14.54 6.87 -16.28
N LEU A 385 -13.74 6.80 -17.34
CA LEU A 385 -12.31 6.51 -17.22
C LEU A 385 -11.61 7.66 -16.49
N PHE A 386 -11.91 8.90 -16.86
CA PHE A 386 -11.44 10.09 -16.14
C PHE A 386 -11.81 10.05 -14.64
N LEU A 387 -13.09 9.85 -14.31
CA LEU A 387 -13.57 9.85 -12.93
C LEU A 387 -12.92 8.74 -12.09
N SER A 388 -12.70 7.57 -12.69
CA SER A 388 -12.04 6.45 -12.01
C SER A 388 -10.59 6.75 -11.66
N LEU A 389 -9.80 7.32 -12.59
CA LEU A 389 -8.41 7.71 -12.34
C LEU A 389 -8.34 8.84 -11.31
N LEU A 390 -9.20 9.84 -11.46
CA LEU A 390 -9.31 10.95 -10.52
C LEU A 390 -9.60 10.44 -9.11
N SER A 391 -10.53 9.50 -8.97
CA SER A 391 -10.92 8.94 -7.68
C SER A 391 -9.82 8.08 -7.05
N MET A 392 -9.12 7.26 -7.84
CA MET A 392 -7.98 6.45 -7.36
C MET A 392 -6.80 7.30 -6.88
N ILE A 393 -6.67 8.54 -7.35
CA ILE A 393 -5.56 9.43 -6.99
C ILE A 393 -5.97 10.42 -5.90
N LEU A 394 -7.11 11.11 -6.06
CA LEU A 394 -7.53 12.16 -5.14
C LEU A 394 -8.08 11.63 -3.82
N PHE A 395 -8.75 10.46 -3.81
CA PHE A 395 -9.30 9.92 -2.56
C PHE A 395 -8.18 9.58 -1.55
N PRO A 396 -7.04 8.98 -1.95
CA PRO A 396 -5.85 8.87 -1.11
C PRO A 396 -5.26 10.21 -0.61
N ILE A 397 -5.36 11.31 -1.36
CA ILE A 397 -4.86 12.62 -0.90
C ILE A 397 -5.60 13.08 0.37
N ALA A 398 -6.85 12.65 0.59
CA ALA A 398 -7.57 12.96 1.82
C ALA A 398 -6.83 12.49 3.09
N LEU A 399 -5.96 11.47 3.00
CA LEU A 399 -5.11 11.01 4.12
C LEU A 399 -4.22 12.10 4.70
N VAL A 400 -3.86 13.10 3.90
CA VAL A 400 -3.02 14.21 4.34
C VAL A 400 -3.69 15.02 5.46
N GLY A 401 -5.02 15.03 5.53
CA GLY A 401 -5.76 15.63 6.64
C GLY A 401 -5.76 14.80 7.94
N PHE A 402 -5.32 13.53 7.89
CA PHE A 402 -5.41 12.59 8.99
C PHE A 402 -4.06 12.08 9.50
N ALA A 403 -2.98 12.28 8.75
CA ALA A 403 -1.66 11.79 9.11
C ALA A 403 -0.54 12.76 8.69
N PHE A 404 0.52 12.79 9.48
CA PHE A 404 1.57 13.81 9.38
C PHE A 404 2.52 13.67 8.20
N ASP A 405 2.73 12.45 7.70
CA ASP A 405 3.63 12.15 6.58
C ASP A 405 2.89 12.27 5.25
N THR A 406 2.93 13.46 4.67
CA THR A 406 2.19 13.76 3.44
C THR A 406 2.69 12.93 2.26
N THR A 407 4.01 12.90 2.05
CA THR A 407 4.60 12.29 0.85
C THR A 407 4.33 10.79 0.77
N ARG A 408 4.44 10.09 1.90
CA ARG A 408 4.13 8.67 1.99
C ARG A 408 2.64 8.39 1.79
N ASN A 409 1.77 9.15 2.46
CA ASN A 409 0.33 8.87 2.46
C ASN A 409 -0.32 9.11 1.08
N VAL A 410 0.13 10.13 0.36
CA VAL A 410 -0.31 10.36 -1.03
C VAL A 410 0.16 9.22 -1.95
N GLY A 411 1.23 8.50 -1.56
CA GLY A 411 1.69 7.26 -2.19
C GLY A 411 0.63 6.16 -2.31
N PHE A 412 -0.45 6.19 -1.52
CA PHE A 412 -1.57 5.24 -1.68
C PHE A 412 -2.36 5.43 -3.01
N GLY A 413 -2.20 6.58 -3.69
CA GLY A 413 -2.76 6.82 -5.03
C GLY A 413 -1.99 6.18 -6.20
N PHE A 414 -0.98 5.35 -5.92
CA PHE A 414 -0.01 4.91 -6.91
C PHE A 414 -0.66 4.17 -8.09
N LEU A 415 -1.69 3.36 -7.84
CA LEU A 415 -2.31 2.55 -8.88
C LEU A 415 -2.99 3.43 -9.96
N GLY A 416 -3.56 4.57 -9.59
CA GLY A 416 -4.10 5.52 -10.57
C GLY A 416 -3.02 6.15 -11.45
N ILE A 417 -1.84 6.44 -10.88
CA ILE A 417 -0.66 6.89 -11.64
C ILE A 417 -0.17 5.78 -12.56
N LEU A 418 -0.06 4.54 -12.08
CA LEU A 418 0.36 3.39 -12.90
C LEU A 418 -0.58 3.14 -14.09
N ILE A 419 -1.90 3.17 -13.87
CA ILE A 419 -2.88 3.02 -14.95
C ILE A 419 -2.77 4.19 -15.92
N SER A 420 -2.54 5.42 -15.45
CA SER A 420 -2.34 6.58 -16.32
C SER A 420 -1.11 6.40 -17.23
N LEU A 421 -0.01 5.92 -16.67
CA LEU A 421 1.20 5.62 -17.43
C LEU A 421 1.00 4.44 -18.38
N ASP A 422 0.24 3.43 -17.99
CA ASP A 422 -0.12 2.30 -18.86
C ASP A 422 -0.94 2.79 -20.07
N ILE A 423 -1.98 3.59 -19.86
CA ILE A 423 -2.74 4.21 -20.97
C ILE A 423 -1.80 5.01 -21.87
N TRP A 424 -0.91 5.80 -21.28
CA TRP A 424 0.06 6.58 -22.06
C TRP A 424 0.96 5.70 -22.94
N LEU A 425 1.56 4.66 -22.36
CA LEU A 425 2.44 3.72 -23.05
C LEU A 425 1.70 2.97 -24.17
N GLN A 426 0.42 2.67 -23.96
CA GLN A 426 -0.36 1.75 -24.77
C GLN A 426 -1.19 2.45 -25.86
N GLU A 427 -1.42 3.75 -25.75
CA GLU A 427 -2.17 4.57 -26.71
C GLU A 427 -1.35 5.75 -27.25
N ASN A 428 -0.02 5.63 -27.18
CA ASN A 428 0.92 6.64 -27.69
C ASN A 428 0.62 7.12 -29.13
N GLN A 429 0.13 6.25 -30.00
CA GLN A 429 -0.25 6.54 -31.39
C GLN A 429 -1.54 7.36 -31.50
N ASP A 430 -2.44 7.27 -30.53
CA ASP A 430 -3.69 8.03 -30.49
C ASP A 430 -3.46 9.45 -29.94
N PHE A 431 -2.30 9.71 -29.34
CA PHE A 431 -1.95 11.04 -28.82
C PHE A 431 -1.34 11.94 -29.91
N PRO A 432 -1.59 13.26 -29.84
CA PRO A 432 -0.81 14.23 -30.59
C PRO A 432 0.70 14.06 -30.32
N LYS A 433 1.54 14.18 -31.36
CA LYS A 433 3.00 14.00 -31.26
C LYS A 433 3.64 14.84 -30.15
N TRP A 434 3.17 16.09 -29.97
CA TRP A 434 3.67 16.97 -28.92
C TRP A 434 3.41 16.39 -27.51
N LEU A 435 2.22 15.81 -27.27
CA LEU A 435 1.83 15.25 -25.98
C LEU A 435 2.70 14.04 -25.62
N TYR A 436 2.96 13.17 -26.60
CA TYR A 436 3.86 12.02 -26.44
C TYR A 436 5.30 12.45 -26.09
N LEU A 437 5.84 13.43 -26.80
CA LEU A 437 7.18 13.96 -26.55
C LEU A 437 7.27 14.63 -25.18
N THR A 438 6.27 15.41 -24.80
CA THR A 438 6.21 16.07 -23.48
C THR A 438 6.22 15.04 -22.36
N ILE A 439 5.36 14.02 -22.40
CA ILE A 439 5.33 12.99 -21.36
C ILE A 439 6.65 12.22 -21.30
N SER A 440 7.24 11.89 -22.46
CA SER A 440 8.56 11.25 -22.51
C SER A 440 9.64 12.11 -21.84
N ALA A 441 9.69 13.41 -22.17
CA ALA A 441 10.64 14.35 -21.57
C ALA A 441 10.44 14.48 -20.05
N LEU A 442 9.20 14.58 -19.59
CA LEU A 442 8.86 14.65 -18.17
C LEU A 442 9.38 13.43 -17.41
N LEU A 443 9.25 12.22 -17.97
CA LEU A 443 9.76 11.00 -17.34
C LEU A 443 11.28 11.02 -17.14
N TYR A 444 12.05 11.59 -18.08
CA TYR A 444 13.50 11.73 -17.94
C TYR A 444 13.88 12.80 -16.92
N ILE A 445 13.23 13.97 -16.98
CA ILE A 445 13.50 15.06 -16.02
C ILE A 445 13.14 14.63 -14.59
N ASN A 446 12.12 13.78 -14.44
CA ASN A 446 11.68 13.26 -13.15
C ASN A 446 12.78 12.51 -12.37
N LEU A 447 13.75 11.90 -13.08
CA LEU A 447 14.91 11.23 -12.48
C LEU A 447 15.87 12.20 -11.79
N LEU A 448 15.92 13.45 -12.25
CA LEU A 448 16.81 14.48 -11.73
C LEU A 448 16.27 15.13 -10.45
N ILE A 449 14.98 14.97 -10.18
CA ILE A 449 14.31 15.55 -9.01
C ILE A 449 14.38 14.53 -7.87
N PRO A 450 15.04 14.84 -6.74
CA PRO A 450 15.05 13.96 -5.58
C PRO A 450 13.64 13.73 -5.01
N THR A 451 13.44 12.60 -4.34
CA THR A 451 12.22 12.34 -3.57
C THR A 451 12.42 12.79 -2.14
N TYR A 452 11.66 13.78 -1.70
CA TYR A 452 11.70 14.26 -0.33
C TYR A 452 10.49 13.77 0.45
N SER A 453 10.74 13.15 1.61
CA SER A 453 9.69 12.66 2.51
C SER A 453 9.24 13.80 3.41
N ILE A 454 8.13 14.45 3.07
CA ILE A 454 7.65 15.62 3.82
C ILE A 454 6.67 15.22 4.93
N ILE A 455 7.03 15.55 6.17
CA ILE A 455 6.19 15.51 7.37
C ILE A 455 5.74 16.94 7.69
N VAL A 456 4.46 17.18 7.95
CA VAL A 456 3.91 18.55 8.07
C VAL A 456 4.03 19.14 9.48
N VAL A 457 4.22 18.30 10.52
CA VAL A 457 4.32 18.73 11.94
C VAL A 457 5.68 19.26 12.30
N TYR A 458 6.71 18.66 11.71
CA TYR A 458 8.02 19.23 11.75
C TYR A 458 8.05 20.14 10.52
N PRO A 459 8.24 21.45 10.65
CA PRO A 459 8.79 22.24 9.58
C PRO A 459 10.31 22.23 9.76
N PRO A 460 11.05 21.15 9.41
CA PRO A 460 12.45 21.36 9.19
C PRO A 460 12.56 22.32 8.01
N SER A 461 13.52 23.23 8.05
CA SER A 461 14.01 23.79 6.78
C SER A 461 14.32 22.62 5.85
N LEU A 462 14.19 22.75 4.53
CA LEU A 462 14.55 21.66 3.62
C LEU A 462 15.97 21.09 3.88
N GLN A 463 16.85 21.89 4.53
CA GLN A 463 18.21 21.58 4.98
C GLN A 463 18.29 20.64 6.20
N ASP A 464 17.25 20.58 7.04
CA ASP A 464 17.22 19.79 8.27
C ASP A 464 16.75 18.33 8.04
N TYR A 465 16.28 18.00 6.83
CA TYR A 465 16.06 16.61 6.46
C TYR A 465 17.42 15.94 6.23
N PRO A 466 17.74 14.87 6.96
CA PRO A 466 19.01 14.18 6.81
C PRO A 466 19.00 13.36 5.52
N TYR A 467 19.26 14.00 4.39
CA TYR A 467 19.53 13.30 3.16
C TYR A 467 20.84 12.53 3.31
N ARG A 468 20.85 11.34 2.76
CA ARG A 468 22.00 10.43 2.81
C ARG A 468 22.32 9.97 1.40
N GLY A 469 23.57 9.56 1.19
CA GLY A 469 24.03 9.09 -0.12
C GLY A 469 24.06 10.18 -1.17
N LEU A 470 23.77 9.82 -2.42
CA LEU A 470 23.81 10.75 -3.55
C LEU A 470 22.76 11.87 -3.42
N TYR A 471 21.63 11.63 -2.74
CA TYR A 471 20.64 12.68 -2.49
C TYR A 471 21.19 13.79 -1.59
N GLN A 472 22.10 13.48 -0.67
CA GLN A 472 22.79 14.50 0.13
C GLN A 472 23.65 15.42 -0.74
N ILE A 473 24.42 14.84 -1.68
CA ILE A 473 25.28 15.58 -2.59
C ILE A 473 24.43 16.45 -3.52
N ILE A 474 23.37 15.89 -4.10
CA ILE A 474 22.45 16.65 -4.97
C ILE A 474 21.85 17.82 -4.18
N HIS A 475 21.37 17.58 -2.97
CA HIS A 475 20.80 18.63 -2.12
C HIS A 475 21.81 19.77 -1.85
N SER A 476 23.08 19.44 -1.58
CA SER A 476 24.14 20.41 -1.32
C SER A 476 24.60 21.23 -2.54
N ILE A 477 24.27 20.81 -3.75
CA ILE A 477 24.64 21.53 -5.00
C ILE A 477 23.57 22.55 -5.40
N PHE A 478 22.31 22.30 -5.04
CA PHE A 478 21.16 23.11 -5.48
C PHE A 478 20.68 24.15 -4.44
N LEU A 479 21.29 24.18 -3.25
CA LEU A 479 21.12 25.20 -2.20
C LEU A 479 22.46 25.86 -1.93
#